data_AF-A0AAW6XPN2-F1
#
_entry.id   AF-A0AAW6XPN2-F1
#
_cell.length_a   1.000
_cell.length_b   1.000
_cell.length_c   1.000
_cell.angle_alpha   90.00
_cell.angle_beta   90.00
_cell.angle_gamma   90.00
#
_symmetry.space_group_name_H-M   'P 1'
#
loop_
_entity.id
_entity.type
_entity.pdbx_description
1 polymer ?
#
loop_
_entity_poly.entity_id
_entity_poly.type
_entity_poly.pdbx_seq_one_letter_code
_entity_poly.pdbx_strand_id
1 'polypeptide(L)' 'MSDERKILVVSHFERHDVGAAVELLQSHGITVVRDLDPASSSDDIELVLSLGGDGTFLRAAELARA' A
#
# COMPACT_ATOMS: atom_id res chain seq x y z
N MET A 1 22.11 -4.54 5.79
CA MET A 1 20.66 -4.40 6.04
C MET A 1 19.99 -4.76 4.74
N SER A 2 19.09 -5.74 4.72
CA SER A 2 18.28 -5.96 3.52
C SER A 2 17.36 -4.75 3.41
N ASP A 3 17.44 -4.00 2.31
CA ASP A 3 16.45 -2.95 1.97
C ASP A 3 15.12 -3.65 1.67
N GLU A 4 14.38 -4.00 2.72
CA GLU A 4 13.05 -4.56 2.59
C GLU A 4 12.10 -3.42 2.21
N ARG A 5 11.92 -3.24 0.91
CA ARG A 5 11.03 -2.20 0.37
C ARG A 5 9.59 -2.53 0.72
N LYS A 6 8.94 -1.65 1.49
CA LYS A 6 7.52 -1.79 1.86
C LYS A 6 6.67 -0.74 1.15
N ILE A 7 5.59 -1.21 0.52
CA ILE A 7 4.61 -0.36 -0.17
C ILE A 7 3.23 -0.57 0.44
N LEU A 8 2.57 0.53 0.80
CA LEU A 8 1.17 0.53 1.20
C LEU A 8 0.28 0.55 -0.04
N VAL A 9 -0.59 -0.45 -0.19
CA VAL A 9 -1.59 -0.47 -1.27
C VAL A 9 -2.95 -0.11 -0.68
N VAL A 10 -3.52 0.98 -1.17
CA VAL A 10 -4.84 1.49 -0.76
C VAL A 10 -5.79 1.32 -1.93
N SER A 11 -6.89 0.60 -1.73
CA SER A 11 -7.86 0.33 -2.79
C SER A 11 -9.29 0.37 -2.28
N HIS A 12 -10.24 0.66 -3.17
CA HIS A 12 -11.66 0.43 -2.89
C HIS A 12 -11.97 -1.09 -3.02
N PHE A 13 -12.64 -1.65 -2.01
CA PHE A 13 -12.96 -3.08 -1.81
C PHE A 13 -13.49 -3.88 -3.02
N GLU A 14 -14.01 -3.24 -4.06
CA GLU A 14 -14.66 -3.91 -5.20
C GLU A 14 -13.77 -4.03 -6.45
N ARG A 15 -12.49 -3.65 -6.35
CA ARG A 15 -11.55 -3.70 -7.48
C ARG A 15 -10.88 -5.07 -7.64
N HIS A 16 -11.16 -5.73 -8.77
CA HIS A 16 -10.58 -7.02 -9.12
C HIS A 16 -9.08 -6.97 -9.50
N ASP A 17 -8.54 -5.79 -9.84
CA ASP A 17 -7.15 -5.61 -10.29
C ASP A 17 -6.14 -5.43 -9.16
N VAL A 18 -6.60 -5.26 -7.91
CA VAL A 18 -5.71 -5.11 -6.74
C VAL A 18 -4.86 -6.37 -6.54
N GLY A 19 -5.44 -7.55 -6.73
CA GLY A 19 -4.71 -8.82 -6.60
C GLY A 19 -3.50 -8.90 -7.54
N ALA A 20 -3.69 -8.53 -8.81
CA ALA A 20 -2.62 -8.54 -9.80
C ALA A 20 -1.50 -7.53 -9.47
N ALA A 21 -1.84 -6.35 -8.95
CA ALA A 21 -0.86 -5.37 -8.50
C ALA A 21 -0.04 -5.89 -7.31
N VAL A 22 -0.69 -6.54 -6.34
CA VAL A 22 -0.03 -7.15 -5.18
C VAL A 22 0.93 -8.26 -5.63
N GLU A 23 0.47 -9.17 -6.48
CA GLU A 23 1.29 -10.27 -7.01
C GLU A 23 2.51 -9.74 -7.77
N LEU A 24 2.32 -8.70 -8.59
CA LEU A 24 3.41 -8.07 -9.33
C LEU A 24 4.46 -7.46 -8.39
N LEU A 25 4.04 -6.72 -7.36
CA LEU A 25 4.95 -6.14 -6.38
C LEU A 25 5.72 -7.22 -5.62
N GLN A 26 5.02 -8.27 -5.17
CA GLN A 26 5.63 -9.40 -4.46
C GLN A 26 6.64 -10.15 -5.33
N SER A 27 6.37 -10.32 -6.64
CA SER A 27 7.32 -10.94 -7.58
C SER A 27 8.63 -10.15 -7.73
N HIS A 28 8.66 -8.86 -7.34
CA HIS A 28 9.84 -8.00 -7.33
C HIS A 28 10.48 -7.89 -5.93
N GLY A 29 10.06 -8.73 -4.98
CA GLY A 29 10.57 -8.72 -3.60
C GLY A 29 10.12 -7.52 -2.79
N ILE A 30 8.97 -6.92 -3.13
CA ILE A 30 8.39 -5.80 -2.40
C ILE A 30 7.35 -6.34 -1.41
N THR A 31 7.49 -5.93 -0.15
CA THR A 31 6.52 -6.25 0.89
C THR A 31 5.31 -5.33 0.76
N VAL A 32 4.12 -5.92 0.57
CA VAL A 32 2.87 -5.17 0.40
C VAL A 32 2.11 -5.12 1.73
N VAL A 33 1.82 -3.90 2.18
CA VAL A 33 0.95 -3.61 3.32
C VAL A 33 -0.41 -3.18 2.76
N ARG A 34 -1.51 -3.79 3.21
CA ARG A 34 -2.87 -3.47 2.71
C ARG A 34 -3.74 -2.74 3.74
N ASP A 35 -3.42 -2.94 5.01
CA ASP A 35 -4.05 -2.30 6.14
C ASP A 35 -2.90 -1.86 7.03
N LEU A 36 -2.75 -0.54 7.23
CA LEU A 36 -1.88 -0.06 8.30
C LEU A 36 -2.54 -0.53 9.60
N ASP A 37 -1.97 -1.56 10.22
CA ASP A 37 -2.28 -1.87 11.60
C ASP A 37 -1.95 -0.59 12.39
N PRO A 38 -2.84 -0.06 13.26
CA PRO A 38 -2.50 1.07 14.12
C PRO A 38 -1.25 0.82 14.99
N ALA A 39 -0.80 -0.44 15.16
CA ALA A 39 0.47 -0.79 15.79
C ALA A 39 1.68 -0.86 14.84
N SER A 40 1.46 -0.86 13.51
CA SER A 40 2.53 -0.82 12.51
C SER A 40 2.97 0.63 12.28
N SER A 41 4.26 0.91 12.52
CA SER A 41 4.82 2.24 12.23
C SER A 41 4.80 2.49 10.72
N SER A 42 4.31 3.66 10.31
CA SER A 42 4.40 4.17 8.95
C SER A 42 5.84 4.48 8.51
N ASP A 43 6.79 4.52 9.45
CA ASP A 43 8.20 4.87 9.22
C ASP A 43 8.93 3.94 8.22
N ASP A 44 8.45 2.71 8.05
CA ASP A 44 9.06 1.73 7.14
C ASP A 44 8.43 1.75 5.74
N ILE A 45 7.45 2.61 5.46
CA ILE A 45 6.73 2.65 4.19
C ILE A 45 7.36 3.69 3.26
N GLU A 46 7.87 3.21 2.12
CA GLU A 46 8.58 4.06 1.15
C GLU A 46 7.65 4.68 0.10
N LEU A 47 6.49 4.05 -0.14
CA LEU A 47 5.51 4.49 -1.14
C LEU A 47 4.09 4.06 -0.76
N VAL A 48 3.12 4.91 -1.09
CA VAL A 48 1.70 4.57 -1.07
C VAL A 48 1.15 4.50 -2.49
N LEU A 49 0.62 3.33 -2.86
CA LEU A 49 -0.03 3.07 -4.14
C LEU A 49 -1.56 3.13 -3.97
N SER A 50 -2.17 4.19 -4.48
CA SER A 50 -3.63 4.33 -4.52
C SER A 50 -4.20 3.70 -5.80
N LEU A 51 -5.05 2.68 -5.64
CA LEU A 51 -5.76 1.99 -6.71
C LEU A 51 -7.26 2.31 -6.62
N GLY A 52 -7.66 3.44 -7.18
CA GLY A 52 -9.04 3.93 -7.12
C GLY A 52 -9.17 5.34 -7.66
N GLY A 53 -10.33 5.96 -7.45
CA GLY A 53 -10.56 7.37 -7.77
C GLY A 53 -10.13 8.30 -6.65
N ASP A 54 -10.62 9.54 -6.69
CA ASP A 54 -10.22 10.61 -5.77
C ASP A 54 -10.45 10.25 -4.29
N GLY A 55 -11.56 9.60 -3.97
CA GLY A 55 -11.84 9.17 -2.58
C GLY A 55 -10.80 8.19 -2.04
N THR A 56 -10.30 7.28 -2.88
CA THR A 56 -9.21 6.37 -2.51
C THR A 56 -7.88 7.10 -2.37
N PHE A 57 -7.61 8.07 -3.25
CA PHE A 57 -6.39 8.87 -3.19
C PHE A 57 -6.34 9.76 -1.95
N LEU A 58 -7.44 10.43 -1.60
CA LEU A 58 -7.55 11.22 -0.38
C LEU A 58 -7.36 10.35 0.86
N ARG A 59 -7.97 9.15 0.88
CA ARG A 59 -7.75 8.18 1.97
C ARG A 59 -6.30 7.74 2.06
N ALA A 60 -5.63 7.49 0.93
CA ALA A 60 -4.22 7.16 0.89
C ALA A 60 -3.34 8.30 1.45
N ALA A 61 -3.66 9.56 1.12
CA ALA A 61 -2.97 10.72 1.66
C ALA A 61 -3.19 10.91 3.18
N GLU A 62 -4.37 10.56 3.69
CA GLU A 62 -4.61 10.53 5.14
C GLU A 62 -3.75 9.51 5.87
N LEU A 63 -3.64 8.30 5.30
CA LEU A 63 -2.84 7.21 5.86
C LEU A 63 -1.34 7.51 5.81
N ALA A 64 -0.86 8.16 4.74
CA ALA A 64 0.54 8.56 4.59
C ALA A 64 0.97 9.67 5.56
N ARG A 65 0.02 10.42 6.13
CA ARG A 65 0.30 11.51 7.08
C ARG A 65 0.34 11.03 8.53
N ALA A 66 -0.20 9.84 8.81
CA ALA A 66 -0.34 9.29 10.17
C ALA A 66 0.96 8.69 10.67
#